data_AF-X6CDB6-F1
#
_entry.id   AF-X6CDB6-F1
#
_cell.length_a   1.000
_cell.length_b   1.000
_cell.length_c   1.000
_cell.angle_alpha   90.00
_cell.angle_beta   90.00
_cell.angle_gamma   90.00
#
_symmetry.space_group_name_H-M   'P 1'
#
loop_
_entity.id
_entity.type
_entity.pdbx_description
1 polymer ?
#
loop_
_entity_poly.entity_id
_entity_poly.type
_entity_poly.pdbx_seq_one_letter_code
_entity_poly.pdbx_strand_id
1 'polypeptide(L)'
;MKAAKSFRAVKQGQRGTSPSMIIVPTLRAGATDIGARVPSVRILKDKVIAIFGMGAIGAPVAIELARNGCSHLTVIDHDIVEPGNSIRWPLGATAWGMRKTTAVKHHVESEYPSVEVEEIHHAVGMAAAADGNGGDHSVLPPIFAKADVVINATASSGISRLLADHCTSAGKPMISLFGTLSLKGGVVAAYQPKSGCPTCREFAYDKGLIQKAPGSGEISALNQPAGCAELTFTGASFDLHELSLDAVRLTGDILSQPADFKESLVHTLTLHDGIKRVPPSCRVDGLPPMKECGCQP
;
A
#
# COMPACT_ATOMS: atom_id res chain seq x y z
N MET A 1 -15.29 -10.05 25.19
CA MET A 1 -15.64 -8.69 24.72
C MET A 1 -16.39 -7.94 25.80
N LYS A 2 -15.79 -6.88 26.37
CA LYS A 2 -16.55 -5.93 27.21
C LYS A 2 -17.21 -4.93 26.25
N ALA A 3 -18.54 -4.93 26.21
CA ALA A 3 -19.31 -3.99 25.40
C ALA A 3 -19.01 -2.55 25.82
N ALA A 4 -18.69 -1.69 24.84
CA ALA A 4 -18.53 -0.26 25.05
C ALA A 4 -19.86 0.33 25.53
N LYS A 5 -19.93 0.73 26.81
CA LYS A 5 -21.07 1.48 27.36
C LYS A 5 -20.88 2.96 27.04
N SER A 6 -21.38 3.41 25.90
CA SER A 6 -21.73 4.81 25.69
C SER A 6 -23.25 4.92 25.62
N PHE A 7 -23.89 4.92 26.79
CA PHE A 7 -25.31 5.26 26.91
C PHE A 7 -25.38 6.62 27.59
N ARG A 8 -25.46 7.71 26.81
CA ARG A 8 -25.91 9.00 27.34
C ARG A 8 -27.33 8.78 27.88
N ALA A 9 -27.54 9.08 29.15
CA ALA A 9 -28.86 8.99 29.76
C ALA A 9 -29.85 9.92 29.00
N VAL A 10 -31.01 9.39 28.65
CA VAL A 10 -32.09 10.15 28.01
C VAL A 10 -32.56 11.24 28.98
N LYS A 11 -32.59 12.50 28.54
CA LYS A 11 -33.08 13.63 29.37
C LYS A 11 -34.58 13.46 29.63
N GLN A 12 -35.04 13.85 30.83
CA GLN A 12 -36.47 13.83 31.19
C GLN A 12 -37.30 14.56 30.13
N GLY A 13 -38.29 13.86 29.55
CA GLY A 13 -39.22 14.39 28.55
C GLY A 13 -38.95 13.95 27.10
N GLN A 14 -37.81 13.32 26.80
CA GLN A 14 -37.57 12.72 25.47
C GLN A 14 -38.09 11.28 25.41
N ARG A 15 -38.91 10.95 24.40
CA ARG A 15 -39.22 9.56 24.05
C ARG A 15 -37.89 8.90 23.63
N GLY A 16 -37.31 8.09 24.51
CA GLY A 16 -36.14 7.29 24.18
C GLY A 16 -36.51 6.37 23.02
N THR A 17 -35.82 6.48 21.89
CA THR A 17 -35.92 5.47 20.85
C THR A 17 -35.39 4.17 21.45
N SER A 18 -36.28 3.20 21.66
CA SER A 18 -35.88 1.87 22.09
C SER A 18 -34.80 1.38 21.12
N PRO A 19 -33.63 0.91 21.59
CA PRO A 19 -32.62 0.40 20.69
C PRO A 19 -33.24 -0.73 19.87
N SER A 20 -33.38 -0.50 18.57
CA SER A 20 -33.83 -1.54 17.64
C SER A 20 -32.65 -2.47 17.41
N MET A 21 -32.68 -3.65 18.03
CA MET A 21 -31.80 -4.74 17.61
C MET A 21 -32.25 -5.23 16.24
N ILE A 22 -31.38 -5.08 15.26
CA ILE A 22 -31.52 -5.71 13.94
C ILE A 22 -30.66 -6.98 13.99
N ILE A 23 -31.30 -8.14 13.92
CA ILE A 23 -30.60 -9.41 13.73
C ILE A 23 -30.36 -9.56 12.24
N VAL A 24 -29.12 -9.41 11.81
CA VAL A 24 -28.72 -9.68 10.43
C VAL A 24 -28.34 -11.17 10.36
N PRO A 25 -28.99 -12.01 9.53
CA PRO A 25 -28.51 -13.36 9.31
C PRO A 25 -27.13 -13.27 8.67
N THR A 26 -26.12 -13.82 9.33
CA THR A 26 -24.72 -13.75 8.86
C THR A 26 -24.50 -14.55 7.56
N LEU A 27 -25.46 -15.39 7.16
CA LEU A 27 -25.39 -16.27 5.99
C LEU A 27 -24.02 -17.02 5.96
N ARG A 28 -23.55 -17.43 4.77
CA ARG A 28 -22.22 -18.03 4.59
C ARG A 28 -21.16 -16.92 4.47
N ALA A 29 -20.70 -16.43 5.62
CA ALA A 29 -19.66 -15.40 5.75
C ALA A 29 -18.54 -15.81 6.75
N GLY A 30 -18.33 -17.12 6.96
CA GLY A 30 -17.21 -17.61 7.76
C GLY A 30 -15.87 -17.44 7.03
N ALA A 31 -14.77 -17.59 7.77
CA ALA A 31 -13.41 -17.49 7.20
C ALA A 31 -13.16 -18.46 6.03
N THR A 32 -13.87 -19.59 5.99
CA THR A 32 -13.82 -20.55 4.87
C THR A 32 -14.62 -20.10 3.65
N ASP A 33 -15.64 -19.27 3.82
CA ASP A 33 -16.58 -18.89 2.76
C ASP A 33 -15.98 -17.83 1.81
N ILE A 34 -15.14 -16.92 2.31
CA ILE A 34 -14.46 -15.90 1.47
C ILE A 34 -13.52 -16.59 0.46
N GLY A 35 -12.62 -17.46 0.96
CA GLY A 35 -11.69 -18.22 0.10
C GLY A 35 -12.38 -19.23 -0.80
N ALA A 36 -13.61 -19.65 -0.50
CA ALA A 36 -14.41 -20.51 -1.39
C ALA A 36 -15.03 -19.74 -2.57
N ARG A 37 -15.36 -18.46 -2.38
CA ARG A 37 -15.96 -17.61 -3.44
C ARG A 37 -14.92 -17.15 -4.46
N VAL A 38 -13.70 -16.85 -4.01
CA VAL A 38 -12.58 -16.42 -4.86
C VAL A 38 -11.34 -17.26 -4.52
N PRO A 39 -11.19 -18.46 -5.11
CA PRO A 39 -10.11 -19.38 -4.77
C PRO A 39 -8.69 -18.80 -4.93
N SER A 40 -8.50 -17.87 -5.88
CA SER A 40 -7.20 -17.25 -6.16
C SER A 40 -6.65 -16.37 -5.02
N VAL A 41 -7.50 -15.89 -4.11
CA VAL A 41 -7.08 -15.07 -2.96
C VAL A 41 -7.15 -15.83 -1.63
N ARG A 42 -7.55 -17.12 -1.66
CA ARG A 42 -7.67 -17.95 -0.47
C ARG A 42 -6.39 -18.02 0.37
N ILE A 43 -5.23 -17.94 -0.28
CA ILE A 43 -3.93 -18.02 0.40
C ILE A 43 -3.67 -16.81 1.31
N LEU A 44 -4.25 -15.65 1.00
CA LEU A 44 -3.99 -14.39 1.71
C LEU A 44 -4.36 -14.47 3.20
N LYS A 45 -5.32 -15.33 3.56
CA LYS A 45 -5.76 -15.52 4.95
C LYS A 45 -4.63 -16.04 5.87
N ASP A 46 -3.64 -16.73 5.31
CA ASP A 46 -2.54 -17.34 6.05
C ASP A 46 -1.25 -16.51 5.94
N LYS A 47 -1.36 -15.24 5.50
CA LYS A 47 -0.23 -14.39 5.14
C LYS A 47 -0.22 -13.09 5.94
N VAL A 48 0.99 -12.65 6.29
CA VAL A 48 1.25 -11.34 6.90
C VAL A 48 1.80 -10.40 5.85
N ILE A 49 1.08 -9.31 5.57
CA ILE A 49 1.46 -8.34 4.54
C ILE A 49 1.84 -7.03 5.21
N ALA A 50 3.09 -6.60 5.04
CA ALA A 50 3.58 -5.33 5.55
C ALA A 50 3.50 -4.25 4.46
N ILE A 51 2.88 -3.10 4.76
CA ILE A 51 2.67 -2.01 3.79
C ILE A 51 3.27 -0.71 4.35
N PHE A 52 4.29 -0.20 3.66
CA PHE A 52 4.95 1.06 3.97
C PHE A 52 4.35 2.20 3.13
N GLY A 53 3.86 3.24 3.79
CA GLY A 53 3.20 4.39 3.18
C GLY A 53 1.69 4.19 3.02
N MET A 54 0.90 4.84 3.87
CA MET A 54 -0.57 4.88 3.88
C MET A 54 -1.12 6.10 3.15
N GLY A 55 -0.44 6.54 2.09
CA GLY A 55 -0.89 7.62 1.22
C GLY A 55 -2.01 7.21 0.26
N ALA A 56 -2.15 7.96 -0.84
CA ALA A 56 -3.21 7.79 -1.84
C ALA A 56 -3.17 6.45 -2.60
N ILE A 57 -2.08 5.69 -2.51
CA ILE A 57 -1.92 4.37 -3.15
C ILE A 57 -1.95 3.24 -2.11
N GLY A 58 -1.17 3.36 -1.04
CA GLY A 58 -1.02 2.29 -0.05
C GLY A 58 -2.23 2.07 0.85
N ALA A 59 -2.97 3.13 1.21
CA ALA A 59 -4.22 2.95 1.97
C ALA A 59 -5.29 2.19 1.16
N PRO A 60 -5.53 2.50 -0.13
CA PRO A 60 -6.36 1.64 -0.99
C PRO A 60 -5.86 0.20 -1.11
N VAL A 61 -4.54 -0.03 -1.21
CA VAL A 61 -3.99 -1.41 -1.23
C VAL A 61 -4.37 -2.17 0.05
N ALA A 62 -4.23 -1.56 1.22
CA ALA A 62 -4.61 -2.18 2.49
C ALA A 62 -6.10 -2.55 2.54
N ILE A 63 -6.97 -1.65 2.09
CA ILE A 63 -8.42 -1.86 2.04
C ILE A 63 -8.80 -2.97 1.06
N GLU A 64 -8.18 -2.99 -0.13
CA GLU A 64 -8.45 -4.03 -1.14
C GLU A 64 -7.91 -5.39 -0.72
N LEU A 65 -6.74 -5.48 -0.07
CA LEU A 65 -6.25 -6.75 0.50
C LEU A 65 -7.18 -7.28 1.59
N ALA A 66 -7.66 -6.40 2.48
CA ALA A 66 -8.62 -6.77 3.52
C ALA A 66 -9.95 -7.27 2.91
N ARG A 67 -10.46 -6.57 1.88
CA ARG A 67 -11.64 -7.00 1.12
C ARG A 67 -11.47 -8.39 0.49
N ASN A 68 -10.26 -8.71 0.04
CA ASN A 68 -9.91 -10.00 -0.56
C ASN A 68 -9.55 -11.07 0.49
N GLY A 69 -9.75 -10.79 1.78
CA GLY A 69 -9.67 -11.80 2.84
C GLY A 69 -8.28 -12.10 3.36
N CYS A 70 -7.32 -11.16 3.26
CA CYS A 70 -6.11 -11.27 4.07
C CYS A 70 -6.46 -11.20 5.57
N SER A 71 -5.77 -11.93 6.44
CA SER A 71 -6.07 -11.90 7.88
C SER A 71 -5.16 -10.98 8.68
N HIS A 72 -3.95 -10.69 8.19
CA HIS A 72 -2.97 -9.88 8.93
C HIS A 72 -2.32 -8.82 8.04
N LEU A 73 -2.49 -7.56 8.43
CA LEU A 73 -1.81 -6.42 7.83
C LEU A 73 -0.92 -5.73 8.86
N THR A 74 0.30 -5.39 8.48
CA THR A 74 1.12 -4.42 9.22
C THR A 74 1.19 -3.14 8.40
N VAL A 75 0.64 -2.03 8.89
CA VAL A 75 0.62 -0.75 8.18
C VAL A 75 1.57 0.25 8.84
N ILE A 76 2.43 0.87 8.03
CA ILE A 76 3.49 1.76 8.52
C ILE A 76 3.36 3.12 7.82
N ASP A 77 3.14 4.17 8.60
CA ASP A 77 3.13 5.56 8.14
C ASP A 77 3.28 6.51 9.34
N HIS A 78 3.73 7.75 9.11
CA HIS A 78 3.95 8.74 10.16
C HIS A 78 3.05 9.98 10.01
N ASP A 79 2.30 10.09 8.93
CA ASP A 79 1.47 11.24 8.65
C ASP A 79 0.11 11.16 9.36
N ILE A 80 -0.54 12.31 9.40
CA ILE A 80 -1.96 12.46 9.73
C ILE A 80 -2.79 12.66 8.45
N VAL A 81 -4.09 12.42 8.56
CA VAL A 81 -5.05 12.67 7.48
C VAL A 81 -5.43 14.15 7.49
N GLU A 82 -5.09 14.86 6.42
CA GLU A 82 -5.49 16.24 6.19
C GLU A 82 -6.74 16.31 5.30
N PRO A 83 -7.59 17.35 5.45
CA PRO A 83 -8.76 17.52 4.58
C PRO A 83 -8.43 17.47 3.09
N GLY A 84 -7.30 18.06 2.68
CA GLY A 84 -6.81 18.07 1.30
C GLY A 84 -6.44 16.69 0.75
N ASN A 85 -6.16 15.69 1.60
CA ASN A 85 -5.89 14.33 1.14
C ASN A 85 -7.15 13.65 0.56
N SER A 86 -8.35 14.02 1.02
CA SER A 86 -9.62 13.32 0.72
C SER A 86 -9.97 13.23 -0.77
N ILE A 87 -9.37 14.06 -1.62
CA ILE A 87 -9.59 14.01 -3.08
C ILE A 87 -8.96 12.74 -3.71
N ARG A 88 -7.99 12.12 -3.02
CA ARG A 88 -7.22 10.95 -3.50
C ARG A 88 -7.01 9.87 -2.45
N TRP A 89 -7.24 10.18 -1.20
CA TRP A 89 -7.16 9.24 -0.09
C TRP A 89 -8.53 8.62 0.17
N PRO A 90 -8.62 7.32 0.50
CA PRO A 90 -9.88 6.57 0.42
C PRO A 90 -10.93 6.94 1.47
N LEU A 91 -10.56 7.54 2.61
CA LEU A 91 -11.51 7.98 3.62
C LEU A 91 -11.66 9.51 3.62
N GLY A 92 -12.82 9.98 4.06
CA GLY A 92 -13.18 11.39 4.06
C GLY A 92 -13.14 12.03 5.44
N ALA A 93 -14.09 12.94 5.67
CA ALA A 93 -14.15 13.81 6.85
C ALA A 93 -14.15 13.09 8.21
N THR A 94 -14.55 11.81 8.25
CA THR A 94 -14.54 10.98 9.46
C THR A 94 -13.13 10.65 9.96
N ALA A 95 -12.11 10.78 9.11
CA ALA A 95 -10.73 10.44 9.41
C ALA A 95 -9.81 11.64 9.62
N TRP A 96 -10.29 12.87 9.37
CA TRP A 96 -9.44 14.07 9.44
C TRP A 96 -8.84 14.27 10.83
N GLY A 97 -7.55 14.61 10.87
CA GLY A 97 -6.77 14.78 12.11
C GLY A 97 -6.32 13.48 12.78
N MET A 98 -6.76 12.31 12.28
CA MET A 98 -6.25 11.01 12.75
C MET A 98 -4.92 10.69 12.08
N ARG A 99 -4.08 9.87 12.73
CA ARG A 99 -2.96 9.22 12.04
C ARG A 99 -3.50 8.36 10.89
N LYS A 100 -2.82 8.38 9.74
CA LYS A 100 -3.25 7.61 8.55
C LYS A 100 -3.34 6.12 8.87
N THR A 101 -2.38 5.58 9.62
CA THR A 101 -2.40 4.17 10.07
C THR A 101 -3.63 3.86 10.91
N THR A 102 -3.97 4.73 11.87
CA THR A 102 -5.09 4.52 12.80
C THR A 102 -6.42 4.59 12.08
N ALA A 103 -6.56 5.52 11.13
CA ALA A 103 -7.75 5.64 10.32
C ALA A 103 -7.95 4.39 9.41
N VAL A 104 -6.88 3.89 8.79
CA VAL A 104 -6.93 2.64 8.00
C VAL A 104 -7.26 1.44 8.88
N LYS A 105 -6.60 1.28 10.04
CA LYS A 105 -6.88 0.22 11.00
C LYS A 105 -8.36 0.22 11.40
N HIS A 106 -8.89 1.36 11.85
CA HIS A 106 -10.29 1.46 12.27
C HIS A 106 -11.26 1.12 11.14
N HIS A 107 -11.01 1.60 9.91
CA HIS A 107 -11.87 1.31 8.77
C HIS A 107 -11.81 -0.16 8.37
N VAL A 108 -10.61 -0.75 8.28
CA VAL A 108 -10.45 -2.15 7.89
C VAL A 108 -11.08 -3.08 8.94
N GLU A 109 -10.81 -2.87 10.22
CA GLU A 109 -11.35 -3.71 11.29
C GLU A 109 -12.86 -3.53 11.48
N SER A 110 -13.43 -2.38 11.08
CA SER A 110 -14.89 -2.17 11.10
C SER A 110 -15.61 -2.84 9.93
N GLU A 111 -15.04 -2.77 8.73
CA GLU A 111 -15.65 -3.32 7.50
C GLU A 111 -15.35 -4.81 7.31
N TYR A 112 -14.18 -5.27 7.77
CA TYR A 112 -13.69 -6.64 7.61
C TYR A 112 -13.22 -7.23 8.96
N PRO A 113 -14.15 -7.63 9.85
CA PRO A 113 -13.83 -7.99 11.24
C PRO A 113 -12.93 -9.22 11.44
N SER A 114 -12.67 -9.99 10.38
CA SER A 114 -11.72 -11.11 10.39
C SER A 114 -10.27 -10.70 10.12
N VAL A 115 -10.04 -9.41 9.85
CA VAL A 115 -8.72 -8.86 9.54
C VAL A 115 -8.18 -8.17 10.78
N GLU A 116 -6.95 -8.50 11.15
CA GLU A 116 -6.18 -7.83 12.20
C GLU A 116 -5.19 -6.87 11.56
N VAL A 117 -5.19 -5.62 12.01
CA VAL A 117 -4.25 -4.60 11.53
C VAL A 117 -3.32 -4.16 12.65
N GLU A 118 -2.04 -4.49 12.52
CA GLU A 118 -0.95 -3.93 13.33
C GLU A 118 -0.57 -2.56 12.74
N GLU A 119 -0.77 -1.48 13.49
CA GLU A 119 -0.31 -0.15 13.06
C GLU A 119 1.02 0.22 13.69
N ILE A 120 1.93 0.78 12.89
CA ILE A 120 3.22 1.27 13.34
C ILE A 120 3.36 2.72 12.88
N HIS A 121 3.41 3.63 13.84
CA HIS A 121 3.61 5.05 13.56
C HIS A 121 5.11 5.36 13.50
N HIS A 122 5.69 5.31 12.31
CA HIS A 122 7.14 5.45 12.14
C HIS A 122 7.50 6.10 10.80
N ALA A 123 8.45 7.05 10.85
CA ALA A 123 9.03 7.65 9.65
C ALA A 123 10.27 6.84 9.25
N VAL A 124 10.20 6.14 8.12
CA VAL A 124 11.31 5.32 7.61
C VAL A 124 12.44 6.21 7.10
N GLY A 125 13.69 5.83 7.36
CA GLY A 125 14.88 6.62 7.06
C GLY A 125 15.44 7.36 8.28
N MET A 126 14.98 7.02 9.49
CA MET A 126 15.35 7.67 10.73
C MET A 126 16.31 6.80 11.54
N ALA A 127 17.54 7.28 11.78
CA ALA A 127 18.54 6.57 12.60
C ALA A 127 18.12 6.45 14.08
N ALA A 128 17.39 7.44 14.60
CA ALA A 128 16.77 7.43 15.92
C ALA A 128 15.46 8.24 15.85
N ALA A 129 14.39 7.74 16.47
CA ALA A 129 13.13 8.47 16.55
C ALA A 129 13.18 9.53 17.66
N ALA A 130 12.63 10.72 17.38
CA ALA A 130 12.57 11.83 18.33
C ALA A 130 11.61 11.57 19.51
N ASP A 131 10.69 10.61 19.36
CA ASP A 131 9.63 10.27 20.32
C ASP A 131 9.99 9.09 21.23
N GLY A 132 11.22 8.56 21.14
CA GLY A 132 11.69 7.44 21.95
C GLY A 132 11.28 6.06 21.46
N ASN A 133 10.56 5.93 20.33
CA ASN A 133 10.17 4.63 19.75
C ASN A 133 11.30 3.89 19.01
N GLY A 134 12.53 4.39 19.11
CA GLY A 134 13.71 3.85 18.43
C GLY A 134 13.70 4.11 16.92
N GLY A 135 14.88 4.13 16.31
CA GLY A 135 15.00 4.35 14.86
C GLY A 135 14.67 3.10 14.04
N ASP A 136 14.98 3.17 12.75
CA ASP A 136 14.81 2.06 11.80
C ASP A 136 15.41 0.75 12.32
N HIS A 137 16.55 0.81 13.01
CA HIS A 137 17.26 -0.36 13.53
C HIS A 137 16.44 -1.20 14.52
N SER A 138 15.53 -0.57 15.29
CA SER A 138 14.65 -1.30 16.22
C SER A 138 13.30 -1.63 15.59
N VAL A 139 12.76 -0.73 14.77
CA VAL A 139 11.40 -0.85 14.24
C VAL A 139 11.32 -1.82 13.07
N LEU A 140 12.30 -1.78 12.15
CA LEU A 140 12.23 -2.53 10.90
C LEU A 140 12.41 -4.04 11.07
N PRO A 141 13.43 -4.56 11.78
CA PRO A 141 13.70 -6.02 11.78
C PRO A 141 12.51 -6.90 12.20
N PRO A 142 11.72 -6.57 13.24
CA PRO A 142 10.53 -7.36 13.60
C PRO A 142 9.47 -7.43 12.49
N ILE A 143 9.33 -6.38 11.68
CA ILE A 143 8.36 -6.33 10.58
C ILE A 143 8.77 -7.32 9.49
N PHE A 144 10.02 -7.27 9.04
CA PHE A 144 10.55 -8.14 7.99
C PHE A 144 10.62 -9.62 8.41
N ALA A 145 10.85 -9.88 9.71
CA ALA A 145 10.84 -11.24 10.24
C ALA A 145 9.45 -11.91 10.15
N LYS A 146 8.37 -11.14 10.35
CA LYS A 146 6.99 -11.64 10.31
C LYS A 146 6.40 -11.65 8.90
N ALA A 147 6.71 -10.66 8.07
CA ALA A 147 6.06 -10.47 6.78
C ALA A 147 6.33 -11.64 5.79
N ASP A 148 5.30 -12.04 5.05
CA ASP A 148 5.42 -12.92 3.88
C ASP A 148 5.76 -12.13 2.61
N VAL A 149 5.29 -10.89 2.52
CA VAL A 149 5.55 -9.95 1.42
C VAL A 149 5.51 -8.51 1.96
N VAL A 150 6.34 -7.65 1.37
CA VAL A 150 6.41 -6.23 1.70
C VAL A 150 5.89 -5.40 0.53
N ILE A 151 5.02 -4.44 0.81
CA ILE A 151 4.52 -3.48 -0.17
C ILE A 151 5.06 -2.10 0.18
N ASN A 152 5.78 -1.47 -0.74
CA ASN A 152 6.36 -0.14 -0.58
C ASN A 152 5.63 0.89 -1.45
N ALA A 153 4.76 1.66 -0.82
CA ALA A 153 4.00 2.77 -1.41
C ALA A 153 4.49 4.14 -0.88
N THR A 154 5.74 4.25 -0.41
CA THR A 154 6.32 5.51 0.10
C THR A 154 6.72 6.51 -0.98
N ALA A 155 6.78 6.06 -2.25
CA ALA A 155 7.23 6.84 -3.41
C ALA A 155 8.65 7.46 -3.27
N SER A 156 9.45 7.01 -2.29
CA SER A 156 10.82 7.48 -2.10
C SER A 156 11.84 6.46 -2.63
N SER A 157 12.74 6.91 -3.50
CA SER A 157 13.79 6.06 -4.06
C SER A 157 14.78 5.59 -2.99
N GLY A 158 15.12 6.44 -2.02
CA GLY A 158 15.99 6.08 -0.89
C GLY A 158 15.36 5.01 0.00
N ILE A 159 14.09 5.18 0.37
CA ILE A 159 13.35 4.19 1.16
C ILE A 159 13.18 2.89 0.36
N SER A 160 12.93 2.97 -0.95
CA SER A 160 12.81 1.79 -1.79
C SER A 160 14.07 0.91 -1.77
N ARG A 161 15.26 1.51 -1.77
CA ARG A 161 16.53 0.78 -1.66
C ARG A 161 16.71 0.17 -0.27
N LEU A 162 16.46 0.96 0.78
CA LEU A 162 16.54 0.48 2.17
C LEU A 162 15.62 -0.73 2.41
N LEU A 163 14.35 -0.65 2.01
CA LEU A 163 13.40 -1.75 2.17
C LEU A 163 13.78 -2.96 1.32
N ALA A 164 14.36 -2.76 0.12
CA ALA A 164 14.84 -3.86 -0.72
C ALA A 164 16.02 -4.61 -0.07
N ASP A 165 16.93 -3.90 0.59
CA ASP A 165 18.07 -4.53 1.28
C ASP A 165 17.58 -5.41 2.44
N HIS A 166 16.60 -4.94 3.21
CA HIS A 166 15.94 -5.74 4.24
C HIS A 166 15.20 -6.95 3.67
N CYS A 167 14.45 -6.77 2.57
CA CYS A 167 13.73 -7.85 1.89
C CYS A 167 14.68 -8.92 1.35
N THR A 168 15.78 -8.50 0.71
CA THR A 168 16.83 -9.37 0.20
C THR A 168 17.46 -10.20 1.32
N SER A 169 17.84 -9.53 2.42
CA SER A 169 18.43 -10.18 3.60
C SER A 169 17.47 -11.17 4.26
N ALA A 170 16.17 -10.87 4.29
CA ALA A 170 15.13 -11.72 4.86
C ALA A 170 14.57 -12.78 3.89
N GLY A 171 15.00 -12.77 2.62
CA GLY A 171 14.46 -13.64 1.58
C GLY A 171 12.97 -13.40 1.28
N LYS A 172 12.48 -12.17 1.43
CA LYS A 172 11.07 -11.80 1.27
C LYS A 172 10.84 -11.00 -0.01
N PRO A 173 9.81 -11.31 -0.82
CA PRO A 173 9.48 -10.50 -1.99
C PRO A 173 9.03 -9.09 -1.57
N MET A 174 9.34 -8.10 -2.42
CA MET A 174 8.88 -6.72 -2.24
C MET A 174 8.12 -6.23 -3.47
N ILE A 175 6.95 -5.62 -3.31
CA ILE A 175 6.25 -4.90 -4.37
C ILE A 175 6.38 -3.41 -4.10
N SER A 176 7.00 -2.64 -4.99
CA SER A 176 7.10 -1.18 -4.86
C SER A 176 6.28 -0.48 -5.93
N LEU A 177 5.53 0.54 -5.55
CA LEU A 177 4.65 1.24 -6.48
C LEU A 177 4.61 2.74 -6.26
N PHE A 178 4.51 3.49 -7.36
CA PHE A 178 4.39 4.95 -7.37
C PHE A 178 3.84 5.45 -8.71
N GLY A 179 3.13 6.58 -8.67
CA GLY A 179 2.73 7.33 -9.85
C GLY A 179 3.81 8.33 -10.26
N THR A 180 3.83 8.72 -11.53
CA THR A 180 4.61 9.88 -11.99
C THR A 180 3.98 11.19 -11.53
N LEU A 181 4.72 12.30 -11.45
CA LEU A 181 4.14 13.57 -10.94
C LEU A 181 2.98 14.11 -11.80
N SER A 182 2.97 13.82 -13.11
CA SER A 182 1.82 14.17 -13.96
C SER A 182 0.73 13.11 -13.99
N LEU A 183 0.94 11.96 -13.34
CA LEU A 183 0.07 10.78 -13.40
C LEU A 183 -0.30 10.35 -14.83
N LYS A 184 0.54 10.70 -15.81
CA LYS A 184 0.47 10.16 -17.18
C LYS A 184 0.81 8.66 -17.21
N GLY A 185 1.40 8.17 -16.14
CA GLY A 185 1.73 6.77 -15.92
C GLY A 185 2.22 6.54 -14.50
N GLY A 186 2.64 5.31 -14.24
CA GLY A 186 3.19 4.88 -12.95
C GLY A 186 3.90 3.54 -13.09
N VAL A 187 4.46 3.07 -11.98
CA VAL A 187 5.22 1.83 -11.93
C VAL A 187 4.72 0.99 -10.76
N VAL A 188 4.54 -0.31 -11.00
CA VAL A 188 4.45 -1.35 -9.97
C VAL A 188 5.56 -2.35 -10.24
N ALA A 189 6.54 -2.46 -9.35
CA ALA A 189 7.70 -3.33 -9.52
C ALA A 189 7.68 -4.41 -8.44
N ALA A 190 7.63 -5.67 -8.86
CA ALA A 190 7.80 -6.82 -7.99
C ALA A 190 9.27 -7.23 -7.98
N TYR A 191 9.91 -7.18 -6.82
CA TYR A 191 11.30 -7.54 -6.62
C TYR A 191 11.40 -8.90 -5.97
N GLN A 192 12.04 -9.81 -6.68
CA GLN A 192 12.41 -11.13 -6.21
C GLN A 192 13.76 -11.00 -5.47
N PRO A 193 13.93 -11.57 -4.26
CA PRO A 193 15.12 -11.37 -3.41
C PRO A 193 16.48 -11.68 -4.05
N LYS A 194 16.50 -12.57 -5.04
CA LYS A 194 17.64 -13.06 -5.80
C LYS A 194 17.61 -12.64 -7.28
N SER A 195 16.88 -11.57 -7.61
CA SER A 195 16.83 -10.98 -8.96
C SER A 195 17.19 -9.49 -8.89
N GLY A 196 16.97 -8.75 -9.98
CA GLY A 196 17.22 -7.31 -10.01
C GLY A 196 16.44 -6.56 -8.93
N CYS A 197 17.09 -5.60 -8.29
CA CYS A 197 16.55 -4.78 -7.20
C CYS A 197 16.15 -3.36 -7.70
N PRO A 198 15.67 -2.44 -6.83
CA PRO A 198 15.35 -1.07 -7.24
C PRO A 198 16.51 -0.33 -7.90
N THR A 199 17.74 -0.58 -7.48
CA THR A 199 18.94 0.02 -8.11
C THR A 199 19.20 -0.58 -9.51
N CYS A 200 18.97 -1.88 -9.70
CA CYS A 200 19.02 -2.51 -11.04
C CYS A 200 18.03 -1.85 -12.00
N ARG A 201 16.81 -1.53 -11.53
CA ARG A 201 15.81 -0.84 -12.35
C ARG A 201 16.32 0.52 -12.84
N GLU A 202 17.00 1.28 -12.00
CA GLU A 202 17.57 2.57 -12.42
C GLU A 202 18.67 2.41 -13.49
N PHE A 203 19.51 1.38 -13.39
CA PHE A 203 20.48 1.05 -14.46
C PHE A 203 19.79 0.55 -15.75
N ALA A 204 18.73 -0.23 -15.63
CA ALA A 204 17.95 -0.70 -16.77
C ALA A 204 17.29 0.48 -17.51
N TYR A 205 16.82 1.49 -16.77
CA TYR A 205 16.33 2.74 -17.33
C TYR A 205 17.43 3.55 -18.03
N ASP A 206 18.59 3.71 -17.40
CA ASP A 206 19.72 4.47 -17.97
C ASP A 206 20.21 3.85 -19.29
N LYS A 207 20.22 2.52 -19.38
CA LYS A 207 20.57 1.76 -20.59
C LYS A 207 19.46 1.64 -21.62
N GLY A 208 18.25 2.13 -21.32
CA GLY A 208 17.09 2.01 -22.21
C GLY A 208 16.57 0.58 -22.38
N LEU A 209 16.93 -0.35 -21.49
CA LEU A 209 16.43 -1.73 -21.49
C LEU A 209 14.96 -1.80 -21.07
N ILE A 210 14.57 -0.91 -20.15
CA ILE A 210 13.19 -0.71 -19.73
C ILE A 210 12.84 0.75 -19.98
N GLN A 211 11.67 1.01 -20.57
CA GLN A 211 11.21 2.39 -20.77
C GLN A 211 10.56 2.91 -19.48
N LYS A 212 10.92 4.13 -19.09
CA LYS A 212 10.28 4.82 -17.96
C LYS A 212 8.80 5.07 -18.23
N ALA A 213 8.00 5.11 -17.17
CA ALA A 213 6.59 5.47 -17.27
C ALA A 213 6.41 6.88 -17.86
N PRO A 214 5.39 7.12 -18.70
CA PRO A 214 5.06 8.46 -19.18
C PRO A 214 4.89 9.44 -18.01
N GLY A 215 5.48 10.64 -18.11
CA GLY A 215 5.50 11.62 -17.02
C GLY A 215 6.72 11.52 -16.10
N SER A 216 7.59 10.52 -16.27
CA SER A 216 8.81 10.39 -15.47
C SER A 216 9.76 11.57 -15.72
N GLY A 217 10.13 12.28 -14.64
CA GLY A 217 11.00 13.45 -14.70
C GLY A 217 10.29 14.77 -15.02
N GLU A 218 8.96 14.77 -15.24
CA GLU A 218 8.18 16.00 -15.39
C GLU A 218 8.00 16.69 -14.02
N ILE A 219 8.61 17.87 -13.83
CA ILE A 219 8.49 18.65 -12.59
C ILE A 219 7.34 19.68 -12.70
N SER A 220 6.94 20.04 -13.92
CA SER A 220 5.88 21.03 -14.20
C SER A 220 4.47 20.60 -13.77
N ALA A 221 4.29 19.32 -13.43
CA ALA A 221 3.03 18.78 -12.94
C ALA A 221 2.87 18.88 -11.40
N LEU A 222 3.80 19.56 -10.74
CA LEU A 222 3.65 19.94 -9.36
C LEU A 222 2.85 21.24 -9.26
N ASN A 223 1.75 21.20 -8.52
CA ASN A 223 0.93 22.34 -8.18
C ASN A 223 1.09 22.64 -6.69
N GLN A 224 1.16 23.91 -6.31
CA GLN A 224 1.08 24.35 -4.90
C GLN A 224 -0.24 25.09 -4.72
N PRO A 225 -1.28 24.44 -4.19
CA PRO A 225 -2.51 25.12 -3.82
C PRO A 225 -2.21 26.25 -2.82
N ALA A 226 -2.96 27.34 -2.90
CA ALA A 226 -2.82 28.47 -1.98
C ALA A 226 -2.92 27.98 -0.51
N GLY A 227 -1.88 28.25 0.28
CA GLY A 227 -1.81 27.85 1.70
C GLY A 227 -1.14 26.50 1.99
N CYS A 228 -0.66 25.76 0.98
CA CYS A 228 0.10 24.52 1.17
C CYS A 228 1.61 24.78 1.00
N ALA A 229 2.44 24.25 1.91
CA ALA A 229 3.90 24.38 1.85
C ALA A 229 4.56 23.32 0.95
N GLU A 230 3.83 22.27 0.55
CA GLU A 230 4.35 21.15 -0.23
C GLU A 230 3.77 21.10 -1.65
N LEU A 231 4.61 20.68 -2.60
CA LEU A 231 4.22 20.48 -3.99
C LEU A 231 3.32 19.24 -4.11
N THR A 232 2.12 19.41 -4.67
CA THR A 232 1.17 18.32 -4.92
C THR A 232 1.15 17.94 -6.40
N PHE A 233 1.08 16.65 -6.70
CA PHE A 233 0.99 16.15 -8.08
C PHE A 233 -0.45 16.29 -8.63
N THR A 234 -0.68 16.25 -9.95
CA THR A 234 -1.98 16.59 -10.59
C THR A 234 -2.96 15.43 -10.79
N GLY A 235 -2.55 14.20 -10.50
CA GLY A 235 -3.36 13.01 -10.79
C GLY A 235 -4.59 12.83 -9.91
N ALA A 236 -5.61 12.16 -10.42
CA ALA A 236 -6.86 11.87 -9.72
C ALA A 236 -6.84 10.51 -8.98
N SER A 237 -7.83 10.26 -8.12
CA SER A 237 -7.93 9.03 -7.33
C SER A 237 -8.03 7.77 -8.19
N PHE A 238 -8.83 7.79 -9.26
CA PHE A 238 -9.01 6.64 -10.13
C PHE A 238 -7.72 6.23 -10.86
N ASP A 239 -6.85 7.19 -11.21
CA ASP A 239 -5.59 6.89 -11.91
C ASP A 239 -4.60 6.18 -10.97
N LEU A 240 -4.58 6.60 -9.71
CA LEU A 240 -3.76 5.99 -8.67
C LEU A 240 -4.28 4.60 -8.29
N HIS A 241 -5.60 4.41 -8.33
CA HIS A 241 -6.23 3.15 -8.00
C HIS A 241 -5.85 2.02 -8.97
N GLU A 242 -5.54 2.34 -10.23
CA GLU A 242 -4.96 1.36 -11.18
C GLU A 242 -3.67 0.74 -10.64
N LEU A 243 -2.78 1.54 -10.05
CA LEU A 243 -1.55 1.05 -9.43
C LEU A 243 -1.83 0.22 -8.18
N SER A 244 -2.78 0.65 -7.35
CA SER A 244 -3.18 -0.10 -6.16
C SER A 244 -3.72 -1.49 -6.53
N LEU A 245 -4.60 -1.57 -7.53
CA LEU A 245 -5.17 -2.84 -7.98
C LEU A 245 -4.13 -3.76 -8.63
N ASP A 246 -3.19 -3.21 -9.39
CA ASP A 246 -2.09 -3.99 -9.97
C ASP A 246 -1.19 -4.59 -8.88
N ALA A 247 -0.86 -3.83 -7.83
CA ALA A 247 -0.12 -4.38 -6.69
C ALA A 247 -0.90 -5.44 -5.90
N VAL A 248 -2.21 -5.29 -5.72
CA VAL A 248 -3.05 -6.32 -5.07
C VAL A 248 -3.05 -7.61 -5.89
N ARG A 249 -3.16 -7.52 -7.22
CA ARG A 249 -3.08 -8.68 -8.12
C ARG A 249 -1.72 -9.38 -8.01
N LEU A 250 -0.63 -8.63 -8.14
CA LEU A 250 0.73 -9.15 -7.99
C LEU A 250 0.96 -9.80 -6.62
N THR A 251 0.40 -9.21 -5.56
CA THR A 251 0.47 -9.79 -4.21
C THR A 251 -0.19 -11.17 -4.16
N GLY A 252 -1.40 -11.29 -4.73
CA GLY A 252 -2.11 -12.57 -4.82
C GLY A 252 -1.34 -13.60 -5.64
N ASP A 253 -0.81 -13.21 -6.81
CA ASP A 253 -0.08 -14.11 -7.71
C ASP A 253 1.21 -14.63 -7.08
N ILE A 254 2.04 -13.73 -6.51
CA ILE A 254 3.31 -14.08 -5.86
C ILE A 254 3.09 -15.01 -4.67
N LEU A 255 2.07 -14.75 -3.84
CA LEU A 255 1.80 -15.55 -2.65
C LEU A 255 1.13 -16.89 -2.98
N SER A 256 0.36 -16.96 -4.06
CA SER A 256 -0.32 -18.19 -4.49
C SER A 256 0.61 -19.13 -5.24
N GLN A 257 1.55 -18.60 -6.01
CA GLN A 257 2.46 -19.35 -6.88
C GLN A 257 3.93 -18.89 -6.68
N PRO A 258 4.49 -19.03 -5.46
CA PRO A 258 5.83 -18.50 -5.17
C PRO A 258 6.95 -19.16 -6.00
N ALA A 259 6.72 -20.38 -6.49
CA ALA A 259 7.68 -21.10 -7.34
C ALA A 259 7.81 -20.50 -8.76
N ASP A 260 6.79 -19.77 -9.22
CA ASP A 260 6.75 -19.16 -10.55
C ASP A 260 7.36 -17.75 -10.55
N PHE A 261 7.41 -17.09 -9.38
CA PHE A 261 8.08 -15.81 -9.20
C PHE A 261 9.60 -15.97 -9.11
N LYS A 262 10.22 -16.23 -10.28
CA LYS A 262 11.67 -16.50 -10.42
C LYS A 262 12.50 -15.26 -10.76
N GLU A 263 11.88 -14.23 -11.31
CA GLU A 263 12.54 -13.00 -11.75
C GLU A 263 11.73 -11.79 -11.26
N SER A 264 12.43 -10.69 -10.97
CA SER A 264 11.80 -9.39 -10.70
C SER A 264 11.08 -8.89 -11.96
N LEU A 265 9.96 -8.20 -11.76
CA LEU A 265 9.11 -7.68 -12.83
C LEU A 265 8.86 -6.19 -12.64
N VAL A 266 8.76 -5.44 -13.73
CA VAL A 266 8.41 -4.03 -13.76
C VAL A 266 7.18 -3.83 -14.62
N HIS A 267 6.06 -3.54 -13.98
CA HIS A 267 4.81 -3.14 -14.63
C HIS A 267 4.84 -1.62 -14.83
N THR A 268 4.79 -1.20 -16.08
CA THR A 268 4.77 0.22 -16.48
C THR A 268 3.37 0.58 -16.94
N LEU A 269 2.64 1.32 -16.10
CA LEU A 269 1.32 1.84 -16.39
C LEU A 269 1.42 3.07 -17.29
N THR A 270 0.62 3.08 -18.35
CA THR A 270 0.44 4.20 -19.28
C THR A 270 -1.02 4.65 -19.29
N LEU A 271 -1.23 5.93 -19.02
CA LEU A 271 -2.53 6.61 -19.01
C LEU A 271 -2.57 7.77 -20.03
N HIS A 272 -1.47 8.02 -20.74
CA HIS A 272 -1.35 9.10 -21.71
C HIS A 272 -0.44 8.70 -22.87
N ASP A 273 -0.83 9.01 -24.12
CA ASP A 273 -0.06 8.69 -25.34
C ASP A 273 0.92 9.79 -25.78
N GLY A 274 0.95 10.89 -25.03
CA GLY A 274 1.75 12.10 -25.30
C GLY A 274 0.91 13.26 -25.80
N ILE A 275 -0.30 13.01 -26.30
CA ILE A 275 -1.24 14.02 -26.80
C ILE A 275 -2.47 14.10 -25.90
N LYS A 276 -3.03 12.96 -25.50
CA LYS A 276 -4.24 12.88 -24.70
C LYS A 276 -4.21 11.74 -23.70
N ARG A 277 -5.13 11.79 -22.74
CA ARG A 277 -5.42 10.66 -21.85
C ARG A 277 -5.98 9.50 -22.66
N VAL A 278 -5.51 8.29 -22.34
CA VAL A 278 -5.92 7.03 -22.97
C VAL A 278 -6.37 6.03 -21.89
N PRO A 279 -7.13 4.98 -22.25
CA PRO A 279 -7.41 3.89 -21.32
C PRO A 279 -6.12 3.30 -20.72
N PRO A 280 -6.16 2.80 -19.47
CA PRO A 280 -5.02 2.17 -18.85
C PRO A 280 -4.45 1.04 -19.70
N SER A 281 -3.14 1.09 -19.93
CA SER A 281 -2.38 -0.01 -20.53
C SER A 281 -1.13 -0.27 -19.70
N CYS A 282 -0.74 -1.53 -19.57
CA CYS A 282 0.40 -1.92 -18.76
C CYS A 282 1.37 -2.75 -19.61
N ARG A 283 2.64 -2.35 -19.60
CA ARG A 283 3.74 -3.14 -20.16
C ARG A 283 4.47 -3.84 -19.01
N VAL A 284 4.80 -5.12 -19.18
CA VAL A 284 5.52 -5.91 -18.19
C VAL A 284 6.91 -6.24 -18.74
N ASP A 285 7.94 -5.80 -18.02
CA ASP A 285 9.34 -6.04 -18.36
C ASP A 285 10.00 -6.90 -17.27
N GLY A 286 10.80 -7.89 -17.66
CA GLY A 286 11.66 -8.65 -16.74
C GLY A 286 12.84 -7.79 -16.28
N LEU A 287 13.23 -7.94 -15.01
CA LEU A 287 14.33 -7.19 -14.39
C LEU A 287 15.38 -8.15 -13.82
N PRO A 288 16.39 -8.52 -14.64
CA PRO A 288 17.51 -9.30 -14.16
C PRO A 288 18.46 -8.44 -13.30
N PRO A 289 19.34 -9.07 -12.50
CA PRO A 289 20.43 -8.38 -11.82
C PRO A 289 21.34 -7.64 -12.82
N MET A 290 21.63 -6.38 -12.53
CA MET A 290 22.52 -5.54 -13.34
C MET A 290 23.94 -5.58 -12.77
N LYS A 291 24.94 -5.84 -13.62
CA LYS A 291 26.36 -5.96 -13.20
C LYS A 291 26.86 -4.72 -12.46
N GLU A 292 26.39 -3.54 -12.85
CA GLU A 292 26.77 -2.25 -12.27
C GLU A 292 26.18 -2.02 -10.87
N CYS A 293 25.11 -2.74 -10.52
CA CYS A 293 24.42 -2.54 -9.24
C CYS A 293 25.21 -3.08 -8.05
N GLY A 294 26.07 -4.08 -8.26
CA GLY A 294 26.77 -4.76 -7.18
C GLY A 294 25.85 -5.55 -6.23
N CYS A 295 24.53 -5.60 -6.47
CA CYS A 295 23.66 -6.53 -5.76
C CYS A 295 24.08 -7.94 -6.18
N GLN A 296 24.60 -8.72 -5.23
CA GLN A 296 24.90 -10.12 -5.43
C GLN A 296 23.66 -10.92 -5.00
N PRO A 297 22.80 -11.36 -5.95
CA PRO A 297 21.71 -12.26 -5.64
C PRO A 297 22.17 -13.66 -5.20
#